data_AF-A0A352NPF2-F1
#
_entry.id   AF-A0A352NPF2-F1
#
_cell.length_a   1.000
_cell.length_b   1.000
_cell.length_c   1.000
_cell.angle_alpha   90.00
_cell.angle_beta   90.00
_cell.angle_gamma   90.00
#
_symmetry.space_group_name_H-M   'P 1'
#
loop_
_entity.id
_entity.type
_entity.pdbx_description
1 polymer ?
#
loop_
_entity_poly.entity_id
_entity_poly.type
_entity_poly.pdbx_seq_one_letter_code
_entity_poly.pdbx_strand_id
1 'polypeptide(L)'
;VILKTGKLLQSLPAVAGELEHTLRTANLANLLAGPQKTGGLICRPKTTCMKENQKRLLALTAALLAEKTAAGFIDLPAVAMIAREIQSERFSVATWGGFSTGKTTFLNALLKEDILPAADGPTTKAVTRITYGPEKRATVHFPLQITLNICEQVGEKVGIYREQMQALEGWLAPGNDAVASVECTVGGFFRLFDRQEVLKRIQRMKEHFAAGAFTRTAANSRIPGVFRLISQKANKRNHFLEQVRVTFKDARSAAFDLSEQSGREQFRKVLGPENAFRLEQVVVEHPSEFLRFADFLDTPGLDWIQKHHYPKTIGLIRQSDAHLVFFNGKHILNQMERQNFQTLFPPQADAAFQNLTARESGKYFFIINFADVLGLAEREAVCNFVRRNLRSPNGKYVPASGTPNIFLISALKALSGEDTHSMGSLLKALEEGIFQYRAASFYLDKIAALLGILNEASRRAAKAYLERNASGSVKVKLRKVQDTLRDYRSRLKEMRGSVSPAKPP
;
A
#
# COMPACT_ATOMS: atom_id res chain seq x y z
N VAL A 1 20.94 -39.96 36.41
CA VAL A 1 20.00 -39.19 35.55
C VAL A 1 19.85 -37.74 36.00
N ILE A 2 19.82 -37.43 37.31
CA ILE A 2 19.67 -36.05 37.84
C ILE A 2 20.89 -35.13 37.56
N LEU A 3 22.11 -35.68 37.49
CA LEU A 3 23.33 -34.89 37.16
C LEU A 3 23.48 -34.52 35.67
N LYS A 4 22.69 -35.11 34.76
CA LYS A 4 22.69 -34.75 33.33
C LYS A 4 21.75 -33.57 33.04
N THR A 5 20.74 -33.35 33.88
CA THR A 5 19.76 -32.26 33.74
C THR A 5 20.32 -30.91 34.22
N GLY A 6 21.22 -30.91 35.22
CA GLY A 6 21.87 -29.69 35.71
C GLY A 6 22.83 -29.02 34.72
N LYS A 7 23.48 -29.79 33.83
CA LYS A 7 24.32 -29.24 32.75
C LYS A 7 23.53 -28.59 31.60
N LEU A 8 22.26 -28.97 31.42
CA LEU A 8 21.34 -28.36 30.43
C LEU A 8 20.73 -27.04 30.92
N LEU A 9 20.62 -26.83 32.24
CA LEU A 9 20.14 -25.59 32.82
C LEU A 9 21.17 -24.45 32.78
N GLN A 10 22.47 -24.77 32.78
CA GLN A 10 23.54 -23.78 32.63
C GLN A 10 23.80 -23.36 31.18
N SER A 11 23.29 -24.10 30.18
CA SER A 11 23.39 -23.74 28.77
C SER A 11 22.17 -22.95 28.26
N LEU A 12 21.09 -22.82 29.04
CA LEU A 12 19.90 -22.05 28.64
C LEU A 12 20.17 -20.56 28.39
N PRO A 13 21.00 -19.83 29.18
CA PRO A 13 21.32 -18.44 28.87
C PRO A 13 22.19 -18.32 27.60
N ALA A 14 23.09 -19.28 27.36
CA ALA A 14 23.96 -19.31 26.19
C ALA A 14 23.18 -19.65 24.91
N VAL A 15 22.27 -20.64 24.98
CA VAL A 15 21.38 -21.03 23.88
C VAL A 15 20.32 -19.96 23.63
N ALA A 16 19.81 -19.29 24.67
CA ALA A 16 18.93 -18.14 24.51
C ALA A 16 19.67 -16.96 23.85
N GLY A 17 20.91 -16.67 24.25
CA GLY A 17 21.74 -15.63 23.62
C GLY A 17 22.12 -15.96 22.17
N GLU A 18 22.39 -17.23 21.87
CA GLU A 18 22.70 -17.71 20.51
C GLU A 18 21.44 -17.77 19.63
N LEU A 19 20.28 -18.11 20.19
CA LEU A 19 18.96 -18.01 19.54
C LEU A 19 18.53 -16.56 19.31
N GLU A 20 18.79 -15.69 20.26
CA GLU A 20 18.54 -14.25 20.14
C GLU A 20 19.46 -13.65 19.08
N HIS A 21 20.73 -14.07 19.03
CA HIS A 21 21.64 -13.78 17.95
C HIS A 21 21.15 -14.35 16.61
N THR A 22 20.58 -15.57 16.58
CA THR A 22 20.07 -16.23 15.37
C THR A 22 18.80 -15.56 14.81
N LEU A 23 17.90 -15.12 15.69
CA LEU A 23 16.67 -14.39 15.32
C LEU A 23 16.97 -12.93 14.98
N ARG A 24 17.89 -12.28 15.69
CA ARG A 24 18.47 -10.99 15.26
C ARG A 24 19.14 -11.16 13.91
N THR A 25 19.92 -12.24 13.69
CA THR A 25 20.48 -12.61 12.37
C THR A 25 19.45 -13.07 11.36
N ALA A 26 18.21 -13.41 11.69
CA ALA A 26 17.14 -13.61 10.70
C ALA A 26 16.61 -12.25 10.18
N ASN A 27 16.41 -11.28 11.09
CA ASN A 27 16.10 -9.90 10.71
C ASN A 27 17.30 -9.19 10.03
N LEU A 28 18.53 -9.53 10.42
CA LEU A 28 19.79 -9.10 9.81
C LEU A 28 20.14 -9.91 8.56
N ALA A 29 19.67 -11.14 8.36
CA ALA A 29 19.91 -11.93 7.16
C ALA A 29 19.20 -11.31 5.95
N ASN A 30 18.06 -10.66 6.18
CA ASN A 30 17.41 -9.82 5.17
C ASN A 30 18.26 -8.59 4.81
N LEU A 31 19.16 -8.14 5.70
CA LEU A 31 20.14 -7.07 5.46
C LEU A 31 21.51 -7.59 4.97
N LEU A 32 21.82 -8.88 5.20
CA LEU A 32 23.12 -9.51 4.93
C LEU A 32 23.11 -10.46 3.72
N ALA A 33 22.01 -10.54 2.97
CA ALA A 33 21.96 -11.26 1.70
C ALA A 33 22.70 -10.49 0.59
N GLY A 34 24.03 -10.48 0.69
CA GLY A 34 24.99 -10.08 -0.34
C GLY A 34 26.31 -10.86 -0.14
N PRO A 35 27.10 -11.05 -1.21
CA PRO A 35 27.30 -12.32 -1.92
C PRO A 35 28.20 -13.33 -1.18
N GLN A 36 28.07 -14.60 -1.57
CA GLN A 36 28.94 -15.69 -1.15
C GLN A 36 30.43 -15.33 -1.34
N LYS A 37 31.25 -15.78 -0.39
CA LYS A 37 32.69 -15.56 -0.29
C LYS A 37 33.44 -15.95 -1.57
N THR A 38 34.13 -14.99 -2.19
CA THR A 38 35.47 -15.19 -2.77
C THR A 38 36.33 -13.96 -2.45
N GLY A 39 37.60 -14.20 -2.13
CA GLY A 39 38.47 -13.25 -1.44
C GLY A 39 38.84 -11.99 -2.23
N GLY A 40 39.17 -10.94 -1.48
CA GLY A 40 40.01 -9.82 -1.93
C GLY A 40 39.29 -8.68 -2.65
N LEU A 41 38.75 -7.74 -1.87
CA LEU A 41 38.84 -6.27 -2.04
C LEU A 41 37.76 -5.62 -1.16
N ILE A 42 38.17 -4.67 -0.33
CA ILE A 42 37.29 -3.89 0.56
C ILE A 42 36.30 -3.10 -0.32
N CYS A 43 35.09 -3.64 -0.51
CA CYS A 43 33.99 -2.94 -1.15
C CYS A 43 33.46 -1.86 -0.19
N ARG A 44 33.87 -0.60 -0.40
CA ARG A 44 33.16 0.56 0.17
C ARG A 44 31.75 0.61 -0.45
N PRO A 45 30.65 0.66 0.32
CA PRO A 45 29.33 0.81 -0.26
C PRO A 45 29.23 2.22 -0.90
N LYS A 46 29.21 2.28 -2.24
CA LYS A 46 29.14 3.53 -3.03
C LYS A 46 27.70 3.97 -3.35
N THR A 47 26.69 3.25 -2.87
CA THR A 47 25.28 3.60 -3.08
C THR A 47 24.82 4.58 -2.01
N THR A 48 24.55 5.82 -2.43
CA THR A 48 23.95 6.86 -1.60
C THR A 48 22.47 6.53 -1.37
N CYS A 49 21.91 6.88 -0.20
CA CYS A 49 20.50 6.62 0.09
C CYS A 49 19.58 7.37 -0.88
N MET A 50 18.31 6.94 -0.95
CA MET A 50 17.34 7.53 -1.87
C MET A 50 17.17 9.03 -1.64
N LYS A 51 17.16 9.45 -0.38
CA LYS A 51 17.06 10.85 0.05
C LYS A 51 18.23 11.70 -0.44
N GLU A 52 19.44 11.16 -0.33
CA GLU A 52 20.66 11.88 -0.72
C GLU A 52 20.72 12.03 -2.25
N ASN A 53 20.34 11.00 -3.00
CA ASN A 53 20.27 11.08 -4.46
C ASN A 53 19.26 12.13 -4.93
N GLN A 54 18.06 12.16 -4.33
CA GLN A 54 17.06 13.19 -4.63
C GLN A 54 17.60 14.60 -4.36
N LYS A 55 18.19 14.80 -3.17
CA LYS A 55 18.73 16.09 -2.72
C LYS A 55 19.85 16.58 -3.64
N ARG A 56 20.80 15.71 -4.02
CA ARG A 56 21.89 16.05 -4.94
C ARG A 56 21.38 16.45 -6.32
N LEU A 57 20.40 15.71 -6.85
CA LEU A 57 19.85 16.00 -8.17
C LEU A 57 19.01 17.30 -8.18
N LEU A 58 18.24 17.56 -7.12
CA LEU A 58 17.53 18.83 -6.94
C LEU A 58 18.50 20.01 -6.79
N ALA A 59 19.59 19.85 -6.03
CA ALA A 59 20.61 20.89 -5.89
C ALA A 59 21.28 21.22 -7.25
N LEU A 60 21.55 20.21 -8.07
CA LEU A 60 22.15 20.42 -9.39
C LEU A 60 21.18 21.01 -10.42
N THR A 61 19.92 20.61 -10.41
CA THR A 61 18.90 21.25 -11.25
C THR A 61 18.65 22.70 -10.85
N ALA A 62 18.62 23.00 -9.54
CA ALA A 62 18.56 24.38 -9.06
C ALA A 62 19.78 25.21 -9.50
N ALA A 63 21.00 24.64 -9.43
CA ALA A 63 22.21 25.31 -9.92
C ALA A 63 22.16 25.58 -11.43
N LEU A 64 21.69 24.61 -12.22
CA LEU A 64 21.47 24.77 -13.67
C LEU A 64 20.46 25.87 -13.99
N LEU A 65 19.38 25.97 -13.21
CA LEU A 65 18.36 27.02 -13.38
C LEU A 65 18.86 28.42 -13.00
N ALA A 66 19.81 28.50 -12.06
CA ALA A 66 20.44 29.76 -11.65
C ALA A 66 21.66 30.15 -12.53
N GLU A 67 22.07 29.28 -13.45
CA GLU A 67 23.29 29.46 -14.24
C GLU A 67 23.15 30.61 -15.25
N LYS A 68 23.92 31.68 -15.08
CA LYS A 68 23.88 32.86 -15.97
C LYS A 68 24.78 32.70 -17.19
N THR A 69 25.86 31.94 -17.09
CA THR A 69 26.91 31.89 -18.13
C THR A 69 26.41 31.15 -19.37
N ALA A 70 25.75 30.01 -19.17
CA ALA A 70 25.30 29.11 -20.22
C ALA A 70 23.78 29.17 -20.49
N ALA A 71 23.05 30.09 -19.83
CA ALA A 71 21.58 30.19 -19.90
C ALA A 71 21.03 30.18 -21.33
N GLY A 72 21.66 30.93 -22.25
CA GLY A 72 21.21 31.03 -23.65
C GLY A 72 21.36 29.75 -24.48
N PHE A 73 22.07 28.74 -23.97
CA PHE A 73 22.28 27.46 -24.66
C PHE A 73 21.49 26.31 -24.03
N ILE A 74 21.12 26.42 -22.76
CA ILE A 74 20.44 25.39 -21.98
C ILE A 74 18.93 25.55 -22.13
N ASP A 75 18.22 24.44 -22.34
CA ASP A 75 16.76 24.41 -22.28
C ASP A 75 16.29 24.47 -20.82
N LEU A 76 16.21 25.69 -20.27
CA LEU A 76 15.80 25.93 -18.89
C LEU A 76 14.36 25.47 -18.58
N PRO A 77 13.36 25.64 -19.48
CA PRO A 77 12.03 25.07 -19.28
C PRO A 77 12.05 23.55 -19.10
N ALA A 78 12.81 22.81 -19.92
CA ALA A 78 12.93 21.37 -19.78
C ALA A 78 13.62 20.97 -18.45
N VAL A 79 14.66 21.71 -18.03
CA VAL A 79 15.29 21.51 -16.71
C VAL A 79 14.30 21.75 -15.57
N ALA A 80 13.49 22.80 -15.65
CA ALA A 80 12.48 23.12 -14.64
C ALA A 80 11.38 22.03 -14.55
N MET A 81 10.96 21.48 -15.69
CA MET A 81 10.07 20.32 -15.71
C MET A 81 10.69 19.10 -15.01
N ILE A 82 11.94 18.75 -15.34
CA ILE A 82 12.64 17.63 -14.71
C ILE A 82 12.78 17.86 -13.20
N ALA A 83 13.09 19.08 -12.77
CA ALA A 83 13.18 19.43 -11.35
C ALA A 83 11.84 19.23 -10.62
N ARG A 84 10.73 19.66 -11.25
CA ARG A 84 9.38 19.43 -10.71
C ARG A 84 9.06 17.95 -10.59
N GLU A 85 9.35 17.15 -11.61
CA GLU A 85 9.14 15.70 -11.59
C GLU A 85 9.93 15.03 -10.46
N ILE A 86 11.20 15.39 -10.25
CA ILE A 86 12.02 14.85 -9.16
C ILE A 86 11.47 15.26 -7.79
N GLN A 87 10.97 16.50 -7.67
CA GLN A 87 10.42 17.02 -6.42
C GLN A 87 9.06 16.39 -6.07
N SER A 88 8.22 16.12 -7.08
CA SER A 88 6.90 15.53 -6.91
C SER A 88 6.89 14.01 -6.85
N GLU A 89 7.99 13.33 -7.19
CA GLU A 89 8.06 11.88 -7.20
C GLU A 89 7.79 11.32 -5.80
N ARG A 90 6.82 10.39 -5.74
CA ARG A 90 6.45 9.64 -4.54
C ARG A 90 6.25 8.18 -4.91
N PHE A 91 6.98 7.31 -4.22
CA PHE A 91 6.83 5.88 -4.42
C PHE A 91 5.61 5.36 -3.68
N SER A 92 4.87 4.47 -4.30
CA SER A 92 3.63 3.93 -3.74
C SER A 92 3.89 2.59 -3.05
N VAL A 93 3.41 2.47 -1.81
CA VAL A 93 3.56 1.26 -0.99
C VAL A 93 2.17 0.74 -0.62
N ALA A 94 1.76 -0.38 -1.19
CA ALA A 94 0.48 -1.00 -0.86
C ALA A 94 0.60 -1.90 0.38
N THR A 95 -0.24 -1.67 1.39
CA THR A 95 -0.38 -2.57 2.55
C THR A 95 -1.62 -3.43 2.38
N TRP A 96 -1.46 -4.75 2.41
CA TRP A 96 -2.56 -5.70 2.24
C TRP A 96 -2.35 -6.97 3.07
N GLY A 97 -3.43 -7.71 3.32
CA GLY A 97 -3.43 -8.86 4.22
C GLY A 97 -4.83 -9.17 4.75
N GLY A 98 -4.99 -10.29 5.44
CA GLY A 98 -6.27 -10.69 6.06
C GLY A 98 -6.77 -9.67 7.10
N PHE A 99 -7.99 -9.85 7.59
CA PHE A 99 -8.49 -9.05 8.72
C PHE A 99 -7.68 -9.29 10.00
N SER A 100 -7.68 -8.30 10.90
CA SER A 100 -7.02 -8.39 12.22
C SER A 100 -5.54 -8.80 12.17
N THR A 101 -4.83 -8.47 11.08
CA THR A 101 -3.37 -8.63 10.96
C THR A 101 -2.60 -7.39 11.44
N GLY A 102 -3.31 -6.33 11.87
CA GLY A 102 -2.72 -5.11 12.43
C GLY A 102 -2.11 -4.15 11.41
N LYS A 103 -2.61 -4.14 10.16
CA LYS A 103 -2.23 -3.19 9.10
C LYS A 103 -2.38 -1.73 9.55
N THR A 104 -3.58 -1.36 10.01
CA THR A 104 -3.87 0.01 10.45
C THR A 104 -3.04 0.40 11.68
N THR A 105 -2.82 -0.52 12.62
CA THR A 105 -1.93 -0.31 13.77
C THR A 105 -0.48 -0.07 13.33
N PHE A 106 0.00 -0.80 12.32
CA PHE A 106 1.32 -0.57 11.75
C PHE A 106 1.44 0.81 11.11
N LEU A 107 0.40 1.25 10.38
CA LEU A 107 0.38 2.58 9.78
C LEU A 107 0.37 3.67 10.85
N ASN A 108 -0.40 3.51 11.92
CA ASN A 108 -0.34 4.41 13.07
C ASN A 108 1.06 4.41 13.72
N ALA A 109 1.72 3.25 13.83
CA ALA A 109 3.09 3.16 14.33
C ALA A 109 4.10 3.87 13.42
N LEU A 110 3.92 3.78 12.10
CA LEU A 110 4.71 4.53 11.11
C LEU A 110 4.54 6.05 11.25
N LEU A 111 3.32 6.49 11.57
CA LEU A 111 3.00 7.90 11.86
C LEU A 111 3.44 8.32 13.26
N LYS A 112 3.75 7.36 14.14
CA LYS A 112 3.97 7.52 15.59
C LYS A 112 2.78 8.11 16.34
N GLU A 113 1.58 7.98 15.76
CA GLU A 113 0.35 8.57 16.28
C GLU A 113 -0.86 7.68 15.93
N ASP A 114 -1.81 7.58 16.86
CA ASP A 114 -3.07 6.87 16.63
C ASP A 114 -4.09 7.77 15.92
N ILE A 115 -4.01 7.79 14.58
CA ILE A 115 -4.86 8.63 13.72
C ILE A 115 -5.92 7.80 13.00
N LEU A 116 -5.53 6.66 12.43
CA LEU A 116 -6.42 5.80 11.66
C LEU A 116 -7.21 4.89 12.59
N PRO A 117 -8.50 4.63 12.32
CA PRO A 117 -9.32 3.76 13.17
C PRO A 117 -8.86 2.30 13.07
N ALA A 118 -8.23 1.78 14.13
CA ALA A 118 -7.88 0.37 14.28
C ALA A 118 -8.90 -0.33 15.19
N ALA A 119 -9.47 -1.45 14.75
CA ALA A 119 -10.44 -2.26 15.48
C ALA A 119 -10.49 -3.70 14.93
N ASP A 120 -11.08 -4.61 15.69
CA ASP A 120 -11.29 -6.00 15.29
C ASP A 120 -12.52 -6.10 14.37
N GLY A 121 -12.28 -6.17 13.06
CA GLY A 121 -13.31 -6.24 12.01
C GLY A 121 -12.83 -5.61 10.69
N PRO A 122 -13.68 -5.52 9.65
CA PRO A 122 -13.38 -4.74 8.45
C PRO A 122 -13.35 -3.25 8.81
N THR A 123 -12.18 -2.74 9.21
CA THR A 123 -11.99 -1.34 9.60
C THR A 123 -11.70 -0.43 8.42
N THR A 124 -10.89 -0.91 7.48
CA THR A 124 -10.58 -0.18 6.25
C THR A 124 -11.63 -0.57 5.21
N LYS A 125 -12.69 0.24 5.09
CA LYS A 125 -13.81 -0.04 4.17
C LYS A 125 -13.64 0.63 2.80
N ALA A 126 -12.73 1.61 2.72
CA ALA A 126 -12.27 2.26 1.51
C ALA A 126 -10.74 2.33 1.48
N VAL A 127 -10.16 2.51 0.29
CA VAL A 127 -8.72 2.70 0.14
C VAL A 127 -8.31 4.00 0.82
N THR A 128 -7.37 3.91 1.76
CA THR A 128 -6.84 5.07 2.48
C THR A 128 -5.42 5.34 2.00
N ARG A 129 -5.20 6.48 1.34
CA ARG A 129 -3.88 6.96 0.94
C ARG A 129 -3.33 7.83 2.06
N ILE A 130 -2.18 7.46 2.60
CA ILE A 130 -1.43 8.24 3.57
C ILE A 130 -0.27 8.86 2.82
N THR A 131 -0.20 10.19 2.81
CA THR A 131 0.77 10.96 2.04
C THR A 131 1.34 12.10 2.89
N TYR A 132 2.42 12.69 2.42
CA TYR A 132 3.02 13.82 3.10
C TYR A 132 2.17 15.08 2.93
N GLY A 133 1.93 15.76 4.06
CA GLY A 133 1.47 17.14 4.06
C GLY A 133 2.13 17.91 5.20
N PRO A 134 2.25 19.24 5.08
CA PRO A 134 2.82 20.07 6.14
C PRO A 134 1.94 20.05 7.41
N GLU A 135 0.64 19.82 7.24
CA GLU A 135 -0.36 19.78 8.29
C GLU A 135 -0.99 18.38 8.37
N LYS A 136 -1.55 18.07 9.54
CA LYS A 136 -2.26 16.80 9.77
C LYS A 136 -3.71 16.98 9.31
N ARG A 137 -4.05 16.47 8.13
CA ARG A 137 -5.37 16.67 7.53
C ARG A 137 -5.89 15.37 6.96
N ALA A 138 -7.18 15.07 7.15
CA ALA A 138 -7.86 13.99 6.46
C ALA A 138 -8.89 14.56 5.48
N THR A 139 -8.95 14.02 4.28
CA THR A 139 -10.01 14.30 3.31
C THR A 139 -10.71 12.99 2.96
N VAL A 140 -12.03 12.97 3.13
CA VAL A 140 -12.88 11.82 2.80
C VAL A 140 -13.71 12.17 1.58
N HIS A 141 -13.60 11.35 0.54
CA HIS A 141 -14.33 11.52 -0.72
C HIS A 141 -15.53 10.57 -0.79
N PHE A 142 -16.69 11.14 -1.11
CA PHE A 142 -17.93 10.41 -1.34
C PHE A 142 -18.36 10.54 -2.79
N PRO A 143 -18.66 9.43 -3.48
CA PRO A 143 -19.15 9.47 -4.83
C PRO A 143 -20.61 9.94 -4.85
N LEU A 144 -21.02 10.51 -5.99
CA LEU A 144 -22.42 10.90 -6.22
C LEU A 144 -23.35 9.68 -6.30
N GLN A 145 -22.84 8.57 -6.81
CA GLN A 145 -23.64 7.37 -7.07
C GLN A 145 -22.86 6.12 -6.68
N ILE A 146 -23.57 5.18 -6.05
CA ILE A 146 -23.05 3.86 -5.68
C ILE A 146 -24.01 2.78 -6.17
N THR A 147 -23.49 1.59 -6.45
CA THR A 147 -24.29 0.41 -6.73
C THR A 147 -23.99 -0.65 -5.68
N LEU A 148 -25.00 -1.05 -4.93
CA LEU A 148 -24.97 -2.12 -3.96
C LEU A 148 -25.46 -3.41 -4.58
N ASN A 149 -24.79 -4.51 -4.25
CA ASN A 149 -25.29 -5.86 -4.48
C ASN A 149 -26.00 -6.31 -3.21
N ILE A 150 -27.29 -6.63 -3.32
CA ILE A 150 -28.11 -6.99 -2.16
C ILE A 150 -28.16 -8.52 -1.98
N CYS A 151 -28.05 -9.26 -3.08
CA CYS A 151 -28.01 -10.72 -3.10
C CYS A 151 -26.63 -11.25 -3.51
N GLU A 152 -26.25 -12.40 -2.93
CA GLU A 152 -25.05 -13.17 -3.29
C GLU A 152 -25.47 -14.55 -3.82
N GLN A 153 -24.82 -15.02 -4.89
CA GLN A 153 -25.02 -16.39 -5.36
C GLN A 153 -24.05 -17.34 -4.65
N VAL A 154 -24.60 -18.32 -3.93
CA VAL A 154 -23.84 -19.36 -3.22
C VAL A 154 -24.25 -20.71 -3.80
N GLY A 155 -23.51 -21.17 -4.83
CA GLY A 155 -23.88 -22.35 -5.62
C GLY A 155 -25.20 -22.16 -6.35
N GLU A 156 -26.15 -23.08 -6.12
CA GLU A 156 -27.52 -23.02 -6.68
C GLU A 156 -28.50 -22.20 -5.82
N LYS A 157 -28.01 -21.63 -4.71
CA LYS A 157 -28.82 -20.86 -3.76
C LYS A 157 -28.41 -19.40 -3.75
N VAL A 158 -29.27 -18.57 -3.18
CA VAL A 158 -29.10 -17.12 -3.06
C VAL A 158 -29.08 -16.76 -1.58
N GLY A 159 -28.09 -15.94 -1.18
CA GLY A 159 -27.95 -15.32 0.14
C GLY A 159 -28.11 -13.80 0.08
N ILE A 160 -28.06 -13.14 1.23
CA ILE A 160 -28.15 -11.67 1.36
C ILE A 160 -26.81 -11.11 1.82
N TYR A 161 -26.34 -10.04 1.18
CA TYR A 161 -25.28 -9.19 1.73
C TYR A 161 -25.84 -8.33 2.86
N ARG A 162 -25.83 -8.89 4.08
CA ARG A 162 -26.42 -8.28 5.29
C ARG A 162 -25.94 -6.85 5.53
N GLU A 163 -24.64 -6.61 5.40
CA GLU A 163 -24.05 -5.29 5.69
C GLU A 163 -24.49 -4.22 4.67
N GLN A 164 -24.54 -4.56 3.37
CA GLN A 164 -25.02 -3.65 2.33
C GLN A 164 -26.51 -3.35 2.48
N MET A 165 -27.30 -4.36 2.81
CA MET A 165 -28.72 -4.18 3.10
C MET A 165 -28.92 -3.25 4.30
N GLN A 166 -28.17 -3.44 5.39
CA GLN A 166 -28.28 -2.59 6.57
C GLN A 166 -27.86 -1.13 6.28
N ALA A 167 -26.81 -0.93 5.47
CA ALA A 167 -26.41 0.40 5.03
C ALA A 167 -27.47 1.07 4.16
N LEU A 168 -28.05 0.32 3.20
CA LEU A 168 -29.14 0.81 2.37
C LEU A 168 -30.35 1.24 3.21
N GLU A 169 -30.77 0.44 4.19
CA GLU A 169 -31.85 0.81 5.10
C GLU A 169 -31.55 2.08 5.88
N GLY A 170 -30.32 2.23 6.39
CA GLY A 170 -29.90 3.44 7.10
C GLY A 170 -29.94 4.70 6.23
N TRP A 171 -29.60 4.58 4.95
CA TRP A 171 -29.67 5.72 4.02
C TRP A 171 -31.08 6.08 3.59
N LEU A 172 -31.98 5.10 3.55
CA LEU A 172 -33.39 5.30 3.19
C LEU A 172 -34.30 5.58 4.39
N ALA A 173 -33.76 5.51 5.60
CA ALA A 173 -34.51 5.73 6.83
C ALA A 173 -35.21 7.11 6.85
N PRO A 174 -36.41 7.21 7.44
CA PRO A 174 -37.09 8.49 7.61
C PRO A 174 -36.20 9.50 8.34
N GLY A 175 -36.10 10.72 7.81
CA GLY A 175 -35.23 11.79 8.35
C GLY A 175 -33.83 11.86 7.72
N ASN A 176 -33.43 10.89 6.91
CA ASN A 176 -32.21 10.99 6.11
C ASN A 176 -32.51 11.58 4.72
N ASP A 177 -32.08 12.82 4.51
CA ASP A 177 -32.30 13.55 3.26
C ASP A 177 -31.07 13.58 2.34
N ALA A 178 -30.08 12.71 2.59
CA ALA A 178 -28.85 12.66 1.79
C ALA A 178 -29.05 12.03 0.40
N VAL A 179 -30.04 11.14 0.27
CA VAL A 179 -30.35 10.44 -0.99
C VAL A 179 -31.14 11.38 -1.91
N ALA A 180 -30.83 11.41 -3.20
CA ALA A 180 -31.60 12.10 -4.23
C ALA A 180 -32.59 11.13 -4.90
N SER A 181 -32.09 10.01 -5.41
CA SER A 181 -32.89 8.98 -6.05
C SER A 181 -32.36 7.57 -5.77
N VAL A 182 -33.24 6.59 -5.92
CA VAL A 182 -32.92 5.16 -5.77
C VAL A 182 -33.41 4.44 -7.01
N GLU A 183 -32.54 3.62 -7.59
CA GLU A 183 -32.85 2.77 -8.72
C GLU A 183 -32.62 1.31 -8.33
N CYS A 184 -33.50 0.42 -8.76
CA CYS A 184 -33.37 -1.02 -8.51
C CYS A 184 -33.37 -1.78 -9.83
N THR A 185 -32.62 -2.88 -9.88
CA THR A 185 -32.58 -3.72 -11.07
C THR A 185 -33.88 -4.50 -11.25
N VAL A 186 -34.51 -4.34 -12.41
CA VAL A 186 -35.70 -5.09 -12.85
C VAL A 186 -35.46 -5.58 -14.27
N GLY A 187 -35.37 -6.90 -14.45
CA GLY A 187 -35.10 -7.50 -15.76
C GLY A 187 -33.75 -7.11 -16.36
N GLY A 188 -32.74 -6.87 -15.51
CA GLY A 188 -31.39 -6.46 -15.94
C GLY A 188 -31.18 -4.96 -16.12
N PHE A 189 -32.22 -4.14 -15.99
CA PHE A 189 -32.13 -2.67 -16.13
C PHE A 189 -32.44 -1.96 -14.82
N PHE A 190 -31.75 -0.85 -14.56
CA PHE A 190 -32.06 0.03 -13.44
C PHE A 190 -33.33 0.84 -13.73
N ARG A 191 -34.27 0.83 -12.78
CA ARG A 191 -35.49 1.65 -12.82
C ARG A 191 -35.63 2.42 -11.53
N LEU A 192 -36.17 3.63 -11.60
CA LEU A 192 -36.39 4.49 -10.42
C LEU A 192 -37.50 3.93 -9.52
N PHE A 193 -37.27 3.95 -8.21
CA PHE A 193 -38.24 3.53 -7.20
C PHE A 193 -38.40 4.59 -6.11
N ASP A 194 -39.59 4.62 -5.52
CA ASP A 194 -39.85 5.39 -4.32
C ASP A 194 -39.13 4.77 -3.09
N ARG A 195 -38.65 5.62 -2.18
CA ARG A 195 -37.88 5.19 -1.00
C ARG A 195 -38.69 4.24 -0.11
N GLN A 196 -39.98 4.52 0.10
CA GLN A 196 -40.83 3.67 0.95
C GLN A 196 -41.08 2.31 0.29
N GLU A 197 -41.20 2.27 -1.03
CA GLU A 197 -41.37 1.02 -1.77
C GLU A 197 -40.11 0.13 -1.64
N VAL A 198 -38.91 0.72 -1.74
CA VAL A 198 -37.65 -0.02 -1.54
C VAL A 198 -37.56 -0.56 -0.10
N LEU A 199 -37.89 0.25 0.92
CA LEU A 199 -37.91 -0.21 2.31
C LEU A 199 -38.89 -1.37 2.55
N LYS A 200 -40.09 -1.30 1.97
CA LYS A 200 -41.08 -2.41 2.03
C LYS A 200 -40.52 -3.68 1.40
N ARG A 201 -39.80 -3.58 0.28
CA ARG A 201 -39.16 -4.72 -0.39
C ARG A 201 -38.03 -5.31 0.45
N ILE A 202 -37.20 -4.48 1.08
CA ILE A 202 -36.16 -4.95 2.00
C ILE A 202 -36.79 -5.72 3.16
N GLN A 203 -37.86 -5.20 3.76
CA GLN A 203 -38.56 -5.86 4.85
C GLN A 203 -39.12 -7.23 4.43
N ARG A 204 -39.80 -7.31 3.28
CA ARG A 204 -40.27 -8.59 2.70
C ARG A 204 -39.12 -9.56 2.45
N MET A 205 -37.98 -9.06 1.96
CA MET A 205 -36.81 -9.88 1.71
C MET A 205 -36.26 -10.46 3.01
N LYS A 206 -36.15 -9.66 4.07
CA LYS A 206 -35.73 -10.15 5.40
C LYS A 206 -36.65 -11.24 5.94
N GLU A 207 -37.96 -11.11 5.78
CA GLU A 207 -38.93 -12.13 6.21
C GLU A 207 -38.76 -13.46 5.47
N HIS A 208 -38.51 -13.42 4.15
CA HIS A 208 -38.35 -14.64 3.35
C HIS A 208 -37.04 -15.38 3.64
N PHE A 209 -35.98 -14.61 3.91
CA PHE A 209 -34.67 -15.13 4.26
C PHE A 209 -34.52 -15.39 5.78
N ALA A 210 -35.49 -15.03 6.62
CA ALA A 210 -35.48 -15.42 8.03
C ALA A 210 -35.61 -16.94 8.19
N ALA A 211 -34.88 -17.52 9.16
CA ALA A 211 -34.93 -18.95 9.44
C ALA A 211 -35.96 -19.29 10.54
N GLY A 212 -36.73 -20.38 10.37
CA GLY A 212 -37.47 -21.05 11.45
C GLY A 212 -38.67 -20.30 12.07
N ALA A 213 -38.94 -20.58 13.36
CA ALA A 213 -40.11 -20.15 14.13
C ALA A 213 -40.31 -18.63 14.30
N PHE A 214 -39.40 -17.81 13.77
CA PHE A 214 -39.42 -16.34 13.85
C PHE A 214 -40.34 -15.67 12.81
N THR A 215 -40.95 -16.45 11.92
CA THR A 215 -41.93 -15.96 10.93
C THR A 215 -43.24 -15.48 11.55
N ARG A 216 -43.55 -15.85 12.81
CA ARG A 216 -44.84 -15.53 13.47
C ARG A 216 -44.80 -14.35 14.46
N THR A 217 -43.63 -13.79 14.76
CA THR A 217 -43.46 -12.66 15.71
C THR A 217 -43.03 -11.35 15.04
N ALA A 218 -43.03 -11.30 13.70
CA ALA A 218 -42.50 -10.19 12.89
C ALA A 218 -43.40 -8.93 12.83
N ALA A 219 -44.39 -8.78 13.71
CA ALA A 219 -45.19 -7.57 13.79
C ALA A 219 -44.49 -6.45 14.58
N ASN A 220 -43.58 -6.79 15.51
CA ASN A 220 -42.75 -5.82 16.23
C ASN A 220 -41.56 -6.52 16.90
N SER A 221 -40.35 -6.01 16.62
CA SER A 221 -39.05 -6.30 17.25
C SER A 221 -38.16 -7.43 16.67
N ARG A 222 -36.99 -6.98 16.17
CA ARG A 222 -35.70 -7.68 15.92
C ARG A 222 -35.75 -9.00 15.14
N ILE A 223 -35.74 -8.87 13.81
CA ILE A 223 -35.41 -9.97 12.87
C ILE A 223 -34.00 -10.51 13.20
N PRO A 224 -33.79 -11.84 13.33
CA PRO A 224 -32.49 -12.42 13.68
C PRO A 224 -31.39 -12.08 12.66
N GLY A 225 -30.14 -11.98 13.13
CA GLY A 225 -28.96 -11.71 12.30
C GLY A 225 -28.48 -12.87 11.42
N VAL A 226 -29.26 -13.94 11.27
CA VAL A 226 -28.90 -15.15 10.51
C VAL A 226 -29.95 -15.38 9.42
N PHE A 227 -29.54 -15.17 8.18
CA PHE A 227 -30.36 -15.38 6.98
C PHE A 227 -30.12 -16.77 6.39
N ARG A 228 -31.18 -17.49 6.03
CA ARG A 228 -31.10 -18.76 5.31
C ARG A 228 -30.88 -18.51 3.82
N LEU A 229 -30.19 -19.43 3.16
CA LEU A 229 -30.09 -19.43 1.70
C LEU A 229 -31.43 -19.88 1.08
N ILE A 230 -31.89 -19.20 0.04
CA ILE A 230 -33.11 -19.55 -0.72
C ILE A 230 -32.76 -20.10 -2.10
N SER A 231 -33.68 -20.80 -2.76
CA SER A 231 -33.44 -21.26 -4.14
C SER A 231 -33.49 -20.10 -5.15
N GLN A 232 -32.74 -20.19 -6.25
CA GLN A 232 -32.81 -19.20 -7.33
C GLN A 232 -34.22 -19.04 -7.91
N LYS A 233 -35.00 -20.13 -7.98
CA LYS A 233 -36.40 -20.10 -8.43
C LYS A 233 -37.27 -19.25 -7.50
N ALA A 234 -37.08 -19.38 -6.19
CA ALA A 234 -37.78 -18.56 -5.20
C ALA A 234 -37.35 -17.09 -5.27
N ASN A 235 -36.07 -16.81 -5.52
CA ASN A 235 -35.57 -15.45 -5.70
C ASN A 235 -36.22 -14.77 -6.92
N LYS A 236 -36.25 -15.46 -8.06
CA LYS A 236 -36.88 -14.95 -9.30
C LYS A 236 -38.40 -14.78 -9.17
N ARG A 237 -39.09 -15.72 -8.53
CA ARG A 237 -40.56 -15.67 -8.33
C ARG A 237 -40.99 -14.46 -7.49
N ASN A 238 -40.20 -14.10 -6.48
CA ASN A 238 -40.53 -12.99 -5.57
C ASN A 238 -39.99 -11.64 -6.03
N HIS A 239 -39.25 -11.59 -7.15
CA HIS A 239 -38.64 -10.37 -7.69
C HIS A 239 -37.85 -9.57 -6.65
N PHE A 240 -37.03 -10.27 -5.83
CA PHE A 240 -36.21 -9.61 -4.82
C PHE A 240 -35.16 -8.68 -5.45
N LEU A 241 -34.70 -7.73 -4.64
CA LEU A 241 -33.69 -6.76 -5.03
C LEU A 241 -32.35 -7.47 -5.27
N GLU A 242 -31.85 -7.45 -6.50
CA GLU A 242 -30.53 -7.99 -6.82
C GLU A 242 -29.45 -6.93 -6.65
N GLN A 243 -29.61 -5.80 -7.36
CA GLN A 243 -28.76 -4.62 -7.22
C GLN A 243 -29.60 -3.37 -7.00
N VAL A 244 -29.07 -2.48 -6.18
CA VAL A 244 -29.68 -1.18 -5.87
C VAL A 244 -28.64 -0.11 -6.09
N ARG A 245 -28.98 0.86 -6.94
CA ARG A 245 -28.16 2.02 -7.19
C ARG A 245 -28.75 3.20 -6.45
N VAL A 246 -27.91 3.89 -5.69
CA VAL A 246 -28.31 5.04 -4.88
C VAL A 246 -27.55 6.25 -5.40
N THR A 247 -28.30 7.29 -5.77
CA THR A 247 -27.76 8.60 -6.14
C THR A 247 -27.96 9.54 -4.96
N PHE A 248 -26.90 10.17 -4.49
CA PHE A 248 -26.93 11.15 -3.41
C PHE A 248 -27.09 12.57 -3.98
N LYS A 249 -27.52 13.52 -3.17
CA LYS A 249 -27.73 14.91 -3.60
C LYS A 249 -26.44 15.59 -4.06
N ASP A 250 -25.33 15.30 -3.38
CA ASP A 250 -24.03 15.87 -3.71
C ASP A 250 -22.91 14.83 -3.61
N ALA A 251 -21.94 14.92 -4.53
CA ALA A 251 -20.59 14.45 -4.28
C ALA A 251 -19.95 15.41 -3.28
N ARG A 252 -19.47 14.89 -2.15
CA ARG A 252 -18.89 15.71 -1.09
C ARG A 252 -17.48 15.24 -0.80
N SER A 253 -16.60 16.19 -0.55
CA SER A 253 -15.34 15.96 0.16
C SER A 253 -15.47 16.59 1.54
N ALA A 254 -15.22 15.82 2.58
CA ALA A 254 -15.15 16.34 3.94
C ALA A 254 -13.69 16.38 4.39
N ALA A 255 -13.21 17.56 4.77
CA ALA A 255 -11.88 17.74 5.33
C ALA A 255 -11.95 17.82 6.85
N PHE A 256 -10.99 17.21 7.52
CA PHE A 256 -10.88 17.16 8.97
C PHE A 256 -9.46 17.55 9.38
N ASP A 257 -9.35 18.42 10.37
CA ASP A 257 -8.08 18.71 11.03
C ASP A 257 -7.76 17.58 12.02
N LEU A 258 -6.66 16.88 11.78
CA LEU A 258 -6.21 15.77 12.62
C LEU A 258 -5.22 16.21 13.70
N SER A 259 -4.91 17.50 13.81
CA SER A 259 -4.17 18.06 14.94
C SER A 259 -5.05 18.18 16.19
N GLU A 260 -6.36 18.40 16.01
CA GLU A 260 -7.34 18.52 17.09
C GLU A 260 -8.04 17.20 17.42
N GLN A 261 -8.33 16.99 18.71
CA GLN A 261 -9.09 15.82 19.19
C GLN A 261 -10.50 15.76 18.57
N SER A 262 -11.17 16.91 18.47
CA SER A 262 -12.50 17.08 17.86
C SER A 262 -12.52 16.60 16.41
N GLY A 263 -11.55 17.02 15.60
CA GLY A 263 -11.43 16.64 14.21
C GLY A 263 -11.08 15.16 14.03
N ARG A 264 -10.24 14.59 14.91
CA ARG A 264 -9.99 13.13 14.96
C ARG A 264 -11.27 12.33 15.25
N GLU A 265 -12.08 12.77 16.20
CA GLU A 265 -13.34 12.11 16.55
C GLU A 265 -14.36 12.19 15.43
N GLN A 266 -14.50 13.36 14.79
CA GLN A 266 -15.35 13.53 13.61
C GLN A 266 -14.89 12.64 12.45
N PHE A 267 -13.57 12.60 12.18
CA PHE A 267 -12.99 11.74 11.16
C PHE A 267 -13.29 10.26 11.43
N ARG A 268 -13.05 9.78 12.66
CA ARG A 268 -13.37 8.39 13.06
C ARG A 268 -14.86 8.08 12.93
N LYS A 269 -15.73 9.01 13.32
CA LYS A 269 -17.19 8.87 13.16
C LYS A 269 -17.57 8.72 11.69
N VAL A 270 -16.97 9.53 10.81
CA VAL A 270 -17.24 9.48 9.38
C VAL A 270 -16.75 8.18 8.73
N LEU A 271 -15.63 7.63 9.18
CA LEU A 271 -15.16 6.29 8.76
C LEU A 271 -15.94 5.12 9.38
N GLY A 272 -16.93 5.42 10.22
CA GLY A 272 -17.77 4.44 10.88
C GLY A 272 -18.62 3.58 9.93
N PRO A 273 -19.33 2.58 10.46
CA PRO A 273 -20.09 1.60 9.68
C PRO A 273 -21.20 2.22 8.83
N GLU A 274 -21.73 3.39 9.19
CA GLU A 274 -22.80 4.09 8.46
C GLU A 274 -22.40 4.53 7.05
N ASN A 275 -21.13 4.89 6.86
CA ASN A 275 -20.61 5.36 5.57
C ASN A 275 -19.77 4.31 4.83
N ALA A 276 -19.53 3.16 5.47
CA ALA A 276 -18.79 2.01 4.97
C ALA A 276 -18.81 1.81 3.44
N PHE A 277 -20.01 1.77 2.86
CA PHE A 277 -20.25 1.44 1.46
C PHE A 277 -20.38 2.67 0.55
N ARG A 278 -20.32 3.88 1.12
CA ARG A 278 -20.32 5.15 0.39
C ARG A 278 -18.93 5.77 0.31
N LEU A 279 -17.95 5.32 1.09
CA LEU A 279 -16.59 5.85 1.04
C LEU A 279 -15.92 5.45 -0.29
N GLU A 280 -15.48 6.42 -1.09
CA GLU A 280 -14.71 6.16 -2.31
C GLU A 280 -13.21 6.13 -2.02
N GLN A 281 -12.71 7.17 -1.36
CA GLN A 281 -11.30 7.31 -1.04
C GLN A 281 -11.12 8.14 0.23
N VAL A 282 -10.12 7.77 1.02
CA VAL A 282 -9.65 8.57 2.15
C VAL A 282 -8.22 9.00 1.87
N VAL A 283 -7.91 10.28 2.07
CA VAL A 283 -6.55 10.82 1.95
C VAL A 283 -6.17 11.38 3.31
N VAL A 284 -5.07 10.91 3.88
CA VAL A 284 -4.51 11.40 5.14
C VAL A 284 -3.15 12.02 4.85
N GLU A 285 -3.05 13.31 5.09
CA GLU A 285 -1.82 14.10 5.02
C GLU A 285 -1.19 14.16 6.41
N HIS A 286 0.11 13.87 6.49
CA HIS A 286 0.86 13.89 7.75
C HIS A 286 2.30 14.38 7.54
N PRO A 287 2.89 15.14 8.48
CA PRO A 287 4.25 15.70 8.36
C PRO A 287 5.37 14.67 8.61
N SER A 288 5.08 13.36 8.52
CA SER A 288 6.09 12.33 8.78
C SER A 288 7.16 12.35 7.68
N GLU A 289 8.43 12.36 8.09
CA GLU A 289 9.58 12.38 7.17
C GLU A 289 9.64 11.17 6.24
N PHE A 290 9.08 10.02 6.63
CA PHE A 290 9.03 8.85 5.75
C PHE A 290 8.06 9.06 4.58
N LEU A 291 6.97 9.80 4.80
CA LEU A 291 5.99 10.11 3.77
C LEU A 291 6.51 11.07 2.70
N ARG A 292 7.61 11.79 2.98
CA ARG A 292 8.30 12.61 1.98
C ARG A 292 8.75 11.82 0.74
N PHE A 293 8.85 10.51 0.88
CA PHE A 293 9.43 9.62 -0.11
C PHE A 293 8.42 8.61 -0.64
N ALA A 294 7.53 8.15 0.24
CA ALA A 294 6.58 7.11 -0.10
C ALA A 294 5.17 7.42 0.40
N ASP A 295 4.19 7.17 -0.45
CA ASP A 295 2.79 7.16 -0.09
C ASP A 295 2.36 5.74 0.27
N PHE A 296 1.59 5.60 1.34
CA PHE A 296 1.07 4.31 1.78
C PHE A 296 -0.38 4.17 1.38
N LEU A 297 -0.72 3.05 0.75
CA LEU A 297 -2.09 2.69 0.43
C LEU A 297 -2.54 1.63 1.43
N ASP A 298 -3.32 2.04 2.43
CA ASP A 298 -4.07 1.10 3.25
C ASP A 298 -5.22 0.54 2.44
N THR A 299 -5.20 -0.77 2.27
CA THR A 299 -6.23 -1.47 1.53
C THR A 299 -7.12 -2.23 2.51
N PRO A 300 -8.44 -2.30 2.22
CA PRO A 300 -9.34 -3.17 2.96
C PRO A 300 -8.78 -4.59 3.13
N GLY A 301 -9.17 -5.30 4.19
CA GLY A 301 -8.78 -6.71 4.34
C GLY A 301 -9.10 -7.51 3.08
N LEU A 302 -8.28 -8.49 2.73
CA LEU A 302 -8.43 -9.22 1.47
C LEU A 302 -9.79 -9.93 1.31
N ASP A 303 -10.40 -10.34 2.43
CA ASP A 303 -11.75 -10.89 2.47
C ASP A 303 -12.83 -9.84 2.09
N TRP A 304 -12.59 -8.54 2.34
CA TRP A 304 -13.43 -7.42 1.87
C TRP A 304 -13.18 -7.11 0.40
N ILE A 305 -11.89 -7.07 0.01
CA ILE A 305 -11.47 -6.80 -1.36
C ILE A 305 -12.12 -7.82 -2.29
N GLN A 306 -12.08 -9.12 -1.97
CA GLN A 306 -12.68 -10.18 -2.78
C GLN A 306 -14.21 -10.07 -2.93
N LYS A 307 -14.91 -9.58 -1.91
CA LYS A 307 -16.39 -9.54 -1.90
C LYS A 307 -16.99 -8.30 -2.54
N HIS A 308 -16.34 -7.14 -2.46
CA HIS A 308 -17.02 -5.86 -2.73
C HIS A 308 -16.27 -4.86 -3.62
N HIS A 309 -14.94 -4.86 -3.66
CA HIS A 309 -14.17 -3.80 -4.35
C HIS A 309 -13.01 -4.32 -5.23
N TYR A 310 -12.99 -5.62 -5.51
CA TYR A 310 -11.86 -6.32 -6.14
C TYR A 310 -11.31 -5.59 -7.38
N PRO A 311 -12.13 -5.17 -8.38
CA PRO A 311 -11.59 -4.62 -9.62
C PRO A 311 -10.89 -3.27 -9.46
N LYS A 312 -11.39 -2.38 -8.59
CA LYS A 312 -10.82 -1.04 -8.39
C LYS A 312 -9.57 -1.10 -7.50
N THR A 313 -9.63 -1.86 -6.41
CA THR A 313 -8.54 -1.92 -5.42
C THR A 313 -7.34 -2.72 -5.94
N ILE A 314 -7.55 -3.78 -6.71
CA ILE A 314 -6.43 -4.60 -7.23
C ILE A 314 -5.55 -3.82 -8.21
N GLY A 315 -6.12 -2.89 -8.98
CA GLY A 315 -5.36 -2.01 -9.87
C GLY A 315 -4.37 -1.13 -9.11
N LEU A 316 -4.82 -0.52 -8.01
CA LEU A 316 -3.99 0.30 -7.13
C LEU A 316 -2.88 -0.51 -6.46
N ILE A 317 -3.20 -1.71 -5.97
CA ILE A 317 -2.20 -2.63 -5.41
C ILE A 317 -1.16 -2.96 -6.48
N ARG A 318 -1.57 -3.41 -7.68
CA ARG A 318 -0.65 -3.82 -8.76
C ARG A 318 0.28 -2.72 -9.25
N GLN A 319 -0.19 -1.49 -9.28
CA GLN A 319 0.60 -0.35 -9.73
C GLN A 319 1.57 0.16 -8.66
N SER A 320 1.51 -0.40 -7.44
CA SER A 320 2.38 0.02 -6.35
C SER A 320 3.84 -0.38 -6.57
N ASP A 321 4.76 0.47 -6.14
CA ASP A 321 6.20 0.26 -6.28
C ASP A 321 6.74 -0.79 -5.29
N ALA A 322 6.08 -0.92 -4.13
CA ALA A 322 6.33 -1.95 -3.14
C ALA A 322 5.04 -2.44 -2.46
N HIS A 323 5.11 -3.63 -1.86
CA HIS A 323 4.00 -4.31 -1.22
C HIS A 323 4.38 -4.78 0.18
N LEU A 324 3.59 -4.39 1.17
CA LEU A 324 3.67 -4.90 2.54
C LEU A 324 2.53 -5.91 2.75
N VAL A 325 2.89 -7.18 2.91
CA VAL A 325 1.95 -8.30 3.05
C VAL A 325 1.89 -8.73 4.51
N PHE A 326 0.76 -8.49 5.18
CA PHE A 326 0.61 -8.71 6.61
C PHE A 326 0.01 -10.07 6.95
N PHE A 327 0.61 -10.72 7.94
CA PHE A 327 0.12 -11.93 8.60
C PHE A 327 0.01 -11.75 10.10
N ASN A 328 -0.95 -12.43 10.71
CA ASN A 328 -1.11 -12.47 12.15
C ASN A 328 -0.28 -13.62 12.73
N GLY A 329 0.80 -13.29 13.46
CA GLY A 329 1.69 -14.30 14.04
C GLY A 329 1.01 -15.29 15.00
N LYS A 330 -0.06 -14.88 15.71
CA LYS A 330 -0.79 -15.73 16.67
C LYS A 330 -1.56 -16.86 16.01
N HIS A 331 -2.03 -16.63 14.78
CA HIS A 331 -3.07 -17.45 14.18
C HIS A 331 -2.65 -18.08 12.87
N ILE A 332 -1.55 -17.63 12.26
CA ILE A 332 -1.10 -18.09 10.94
C ILE A 332 -0.83 -19.61 10.87
N LEU A 333 -0.54 -20.25 12.00
CA LEU A 333 -0.35 -21.70 12.07
C LEU A 333 -1.67 -22.48 12.19
N ASN A 334 -2.78 -21.81 12.52
CA ASN A 334 -4.11 -22.39 12.68
C ASN A 334 -4.71 -22.80 11.32
N GLN A 335 -5.46 -23.91 11.30
CA GLN A 335 -5.94 -24.55 10.08
C GLN A 335 -6.84 -23.65 9.21
N MET A 336 -7.64 -22.76 9.82
CA MET A 336 -8.47 -21.78 9.08
C MET A 336 -7.63 -20.71 8.38
N GLU A 337 -6.57 -20.21 8.99
CA GLU A 337 -5.71 -19.19 8.36
C GLU A 337 -4.77 -19.76 7.30
N ARG A 338 -4.49 -21.07 7.32
CA ARG A 338 -3.78 -21.74 6.22
C ARG A 338 -4.56 -21.67 4.90
N GLN A 339 -5.90 -21.77 4.97
CA GLN A 339 -6.75 -21.57 3.80
C GLN A 339 -6.75 -20.09 3.38
N ASN A 340 -6.80 -19.17 4.36
CA ASN A 340 -6.70 -17.74 4.09
C ASN A 340 -5.38 -17.39 3.38
N PHE A 341 -4.23 -17.97 3.79
CA PHE A 341 -2.93 -17.75 3.14
C PHE A 341 -2.99 -17.96 1.63
N GLN A 342 -3.66 -19.03 1.17
CA GLN A 342 -3.83 -19.31 -0.26
C GLN A 342 -4.77 -18.32 -0.95
N THR A 343 -5.78 -17.81 -0.25
CA THR A 343 -6.69 -16.78 -0.77
C THR A 343 -6.08 -15.37 -0.75
N LEU A 344 -5.03 -15.14 0.05
CA LEU A 344 -4.40 -13.82 0.12
C LEU A 344 -3.80 -13.44 -1.23
N PHE A 345 -3.27 -14.44 -1.92
CA PHE A 345 -2.81 -14.30 -3.27
C PHE A 345 -3.93 -14.75 -4.22
N PRO A 346 -4.24 -14.00 -5.29
CA PRO A 346 -5.37 -14.31 -6.16
C PRO A 346 -5.37 -15.78 -6.62
N PRO A 347 -6.53 -16.46 -6.65
CA PRO A 347 -6.62 -17.80 -7.21
C PRO A 347 -6.22 -17.80 -8.70
N GLN A 348 -6.01 -19.01 -9.21
CA GLN A 348 -5.34 -19.40 -10.47
C GLN A 348 -5.66 -18.61 -11.78
N ALA A 349 -6.63 -17.68 -11.77
CA ALA A 349 -7.04 -16.89 -12.92
C ALA A 349 -6.14 -15.67 -13.21
N ASP A 350 -5.37 -15.16 -12.25
CA ASP A 350 -4.49 -14.00 -12.48
C ASP A 350 -3.04 -14.41 -12.72
N ALA A 351 -2.71 -14.69 -13.98
CA ALA A 351 -1.37 -15.07 -14.45
C ALA A 351 -0.25 -14.08 -14.04
N ALA A 352 -0.61 -12.83 -13.73
CA ALA A 352 0.30 -11.76 -13.31
C ALA A 352 0.97 -12.00 -11.94
N PHE A 353 0.28 -12.68 -11.01
CA PHE A 353 0.84 -12.99 -9.69
C PHE A 353 1.58 -14.34 -9.65
N GLN A 354 1.33 -15.20 -10.63
CA GLN A 354 1.95 -16.54 -10.73
C GLN A 354 3.31 -16.53 -11.42
N ASN A 355 3.66 -15.48 -12.17
CA ASN A 355 4.95 -15.41 -12.85
C ASN A 355 5.65 -14.13 -12.48
N LEU A 356 5.73 -13.83 -11.18
CA LEU A 356 6.61 -12.77 -10.69
C LEU A 356 8.03 -13.15 -11.08
N THR A 357 8.63 -12.34 -11.94
CA THR A 357 10.04 -12.50 -12.30
C THR A 357 10.90 -12.38 -11.03
N ALA A 358 12.13 -12.90 -11.05
CA ALA A 358 13.07 -12.71 -9.95
C ALA A 358 13.32 -11.22 -9.61
N ARG A 359 13.01 -10.33 -10.56
CA ARG A 359 13.07 -8.88 -10.43
C ARG A 359 11.81 -8.26 -9.81
N GLU A 360 10.68 -8.95 -9.78
CA GLU A 360 9.45 -8.44 -9.16
C GLU A 360 9.27 -8.94 -7.72
N SER A 361 9.93 -10.03 -7.34
CA SER A 361 9.83 -10.60 -5.98
C SER A 361 10.36 -9.69 -4.89
N GLY A 362 11.37 -8.86 -5.15
CA GLY A 362 11.90 -7.95 -4.13
C GLY A 362 11.07 -6.69 -3.91
N LYS A 363 9.96 -6.52 -4.63
CA LYS A 363 8.92 -5.54 -4.30
C LYS A 363 8.06 -5.96 -3.11
N TYR A 364 8.10 -7.24 -2.71
CA TYR A 364 7.23 -7.80 -1.66
C TYR A 364 7.99 -7.94 -0.34
N PHE A 365 7.37 -7.45 0.72
CA PHE A 365 7.84 -7.51 2.10
C PHE A 365 6.76 -8.18 2.94
N PHE A 366 7.09 -9.32 3.52
CA PHE A 366 6.18 -10.14 4.30
C PHE A 366 6.34 -9.81 5.77
N ILE A 367 5.27 -9.35 6.40
CA ILE A 367 5.27 -8.85 7.77
C ILE A 367 4.46 -9.84 8.63
N ILE A 368 5.13 -10.45 9.60
CA ILE A 368 4.49 -11.25 10.64
C ILE A 368 4.35 -10.34 11.86
N ASN A 369 3.14 -9.83 12.05
CA ASN A 369 2.83 -8.94 13.16
C ASN A 369 2.48 -9.73 14.44
N PHE A 370 2.34 -9.04 15.58
CA PHE A 370 2.13 -9.62 16.90
C PHE A 370 3.32 -10.46 17.41
N ALA A 371 4.54 -10.15 16.98
CA ALA A 371 5.73 -10.90 17.40
C ALA A 371 5.99 -10.82 18.92
N ASP A 372 5.48 -9.80 19.59
CA ASP A 372 5.61 -9.58 21.03
C ASP A 372 4.95 -10.68 21.88
N VAL A 373 3.93 -11.35 21.36
CA VAL A 373 3.23 -12.42 22.08
C VAL A 373 3.76 -13.82 21.76
N LEU A 374 4.65 -13.94 20.77
CA LEU A 374 5.18 -15.21 20.31
C LEU A 374 6.44 -15.58 21.08
N GLY A 375 6.47 -16.80 21.59
CA GLY A 375 7.69 -17.41 22.11
C GLY A 375 8.75 -17.62 21.01
N LEU A 376 10.00 -17.86 21.40
CA LEU A 376 11.12 -18.03 20.44
C LEU A 376 10.87 -19.16 19.43
N ALA A 377 10.42 -20.32 19.91
CA ALA A 377 10.12 -21.47 19.07
C ALA A 377 8.93 -21.20 18.11
N GLU A 378 7.94 -20.44 18.57
CA GLU A 378 6.77 -20.07 17.76
C GLU A 378 7.16 -19.10 16.65
N ARG A 379 8.00 -18.11 16.93
CA ARG A 379 8.54 -17.18 15.92
C ARG A 379 9.24 -17.93 14.79
N GLU A 380 10.06 -18.92 15.13
CA GLU A 380 10.74 -19.75 14.15
C GLU A 380 9.75 -20.60 13.34
N ALA A 381 8.79 -21.25 14.00
CA ALA A 381 7.77 -22.07 13.35
C ALA A 381 6.94 -21.25 12.36
N VAL A 382 6.52 -20.04 12.74
CA VAL A 382 5.76 -19.12 11.89
C VAL A 382 6.59 -18.68 10.68
N CYS A 383 7.84 -18.25 10.89
CA CYS A 383 8.74 -17.86 9.79
C CYS A 383 8.95 -19.00 8.80
N ASN A 384 9.18 -20.22 9.29
CA ASN A 384 9.37 -21.39 8.46
C ASN A 384 8.09 -21.78 7.71
N PHE A 385 6.91 -21.62 8.33
CA PHE A 385 5.63 -21.80 7.67
C PHE A 385 5.47 -20.83 6.50
N VAL A 386 5.71 -19.53 6.69
CA VAL A 386 5.63 -18.52 5.61
C VAL A 386 6.62 -18.85 4.50
N ARG A 387 7.89 -19.12 4.82
CA ARG A 387 8.92 -19.47 3.83
C ARG A 387 8.55 -20.68 2.97
N ARG A 388 8.00 -21.74 3.58
CA ARG A 388 7.58 -22.96 2.87
C ARG A 388 6.42 -22.69 1.92
N ASN A 389 5.41 -21.95 2.37
CA ASN A 389 4.24 -21.66 1.53
C ASN A 389 4.56 -20.68 0.38
N LEU A 390 5.55 -19.80 0.56
CA LEU A 390 6.06 -18.93 -0.51
C LEU A 390 6.93 -19.67 -1.55
N ARG A 391 7.43 -20.87 -1.24
CA ARG A 391 8.31 -21.70 -2.10
C ARG A 391 7.62 -22.92 -2.74
N SER A 392 6.39 -23.24 -2.31
CA SER A 392 5.67 -24.44 -2.73
C SER A 392 5.43 -24.47 -4.25
N PRO A 393 5.36 -25.63 -4.93
CA PRO A 393 5.13 -25.73 -6.39
C PRO A 393 3.86 -25.02 -6.91
N ASN A 394 2.89 -24.76 -6.03
CA ASN A 394 1.68 -23.98 -6.34
C ASN A 394 1.82 -22.46 -6.07
N GLY A 395 2.91 -22.01 -5.44
CA GLY A 395 3.17 -20.64 -5.03
C GLY A 395 4.47 -20.11 -5.66
N LYS A 396 4.38 -19.60 -6.88
CA LYS A 396 5.48 -18.92 -7.59
C LYS A 396 5.64 -17.45 -7.16
N TYR A 397 5.60 -17.16 -5.86
CA TYR A 397 5.67 -15.79 -5.35
C TYR A 397 7.10 -15.32 -5.09
N VAL A 398 8.05 -16.26 -5.01
CA VAL A 398 9.47 -16.00 -4.78
C VAL A 398 10.29 -16.88 -5.74
N PRO A 399 11.29 -16.34 -6.45
CA PRO A 399 12.18 -17.15 -7.29
C PRO A 399 12.92 -18.19 -6.46
N ALA A 400 13.20 -19.35 -7.06
CA ALA A 400 13.89 -20.47 -6.41
C ALA A 400 15.27 -20.09 -5.81
N SER A 401 15.87 -18.99 -6.26
CA SER A 401 17.19 -18.50 -5.84
C SER A 401 17.15 -17.36 -4.79
N GLY A 402 15.96 -16.85 -4.41
CA GLY A 402 15.84 -15.70 -3.50
C GLY A 402 15.38 -16.06 -2.08
N THR A 403 15.91 -15.37 -1.07
CA THR A 403 15.34 -15.36 0.28
C THR A 403 14.20 -14.35 0.36
N PRO A 404 12.98 -14.73 0.76
CA PRO A 404 11.90 -13.77 0.93
C PRO A 404 12.19 -12.80 2.07
N ASN A 405 11.86 -11.52 1.83
CA ASN A 405 11.91 -10.44 2.81
C ASN A 405 10.84 -10.65 3.90
N ILE A 406 11.18 -11.37 4.98
CA ILE A 406 10.24 -11.68 6.07
C ILE A 406 10.66 -10.96 7.35
N PHE A 407 9.76 -10.17 7.92
CA PHE A 407 10.00 -9.36 9.12
C PHE A 407 9.02 -9.74 10.23
N LEU A 408 9.55 -10.01 11.41
CA LEU A 408 8.78 -10.14 12.65
C LEU A 408 8.72 -8.77 13.33
N ILE A 409 7.51 -8.25 13.56
CA ILE A 409 7.33 -6.95 14.23
C ILE A 409 6.23 -7.03 15.29
N SER A 410 6.27 -6.09 16.22
CA SER A 410 5.09 -5.72 17.01
C SER A 410 4.66 -4.30 16.66
N ALA A 411 3.60 -4.17 15.85
CA ALA A 411 3.06 -2.85 15.50
C ALA A 411 2.61 -2.07 16.75
N LEU A 412 2.06 -2.75 17.76
CA LEU A 412 1.63 -2.13 19.01
C LEU A 412 2.80 -1.58 19.82
N LYS A 413 3.88 -2.35 19.98
CA LYS A 413 5.10 -1.86 20.65
C LYS A 413 5.83 -0.81 19.83
N ALA A 414 5.77 -0.88 18.51
CA ALA A 414 6.34 0.16 17.65
C ALA A 414 5.57 1.48 17.81
N LEU A 415 4.24 1.42 17.97
CA LEU A 415 3.39 2.59 18.24
C LEU A 415 3.69 3.21 19.62
N SER A 416 3.96 2.41 20.65
CA SER A 416 4.38 2.92 21.98
C SER A 416 5.86 3.37 22.02
N GLY A 417 6.64 3.10 20.97
CA GLY A 417 8.06 3.44 20.88
C GLY A 417 9.02 2.39 21.46
N GLU A 418 8.51 1.25 21.92
CA GLU A 418 9.31 0.15 22.49
C GLU A 418 10.01 -0.74 21.44
N ASP A 419 9.42 -0.92 20.25
CA ASP A 419 9.97 -1.78 19.17
C ASP A 419 10.53 -0.95 18.00
N THR A 420 11.48 -0.07 18.30
CA THR A 420 12.12 0.81 17.30
C THR A 420 13.08 0.06 16.38
N HIS A 421 13.71 -1.00 16.86
CA HIS A 421 14.72 -1.74 16.10
C HIS A 421 14.11 -2.58 14.96
N SER A 422 13.06 -3.37 15.24
CA SER A 422 12.45 -4.25 14.22
C SER A 422 11.76 -3.43 13.14
N MET A 423 11.04 -2.38 13.54
CA MET A 423 10.42 -1.41 12.63
C MET A 423 11.46 -0.67 11.79
N GLY A 424 12.57 -0.21 12.41
CA GLY A 424 13.66 0.45 11.70
C GLY A 424 14.33 -0.43 10.65
N SER A 425 14.54 -1.72 10.96
CA SER A 425 15.07 -2.70 10.00
C SER A 425 14.15 -2.89 8.79
N LEU A 426 12.84 -3.04 9.03
CA LEU A 426 11.84 -3.15 7.97
C LEU A 426 11.81 -1.90 7.08
N LEU A 427 11.79 -0.71 7.67
CA LEU A 427 11.74 0.55 6.91
C LEU A 427 13.01 0.78 6.09
N LYS A 428 14.18 0.39 6.62
CA LYS A 428 15.43 0.44 5.88
C LYS A 428 15.41 -0.51 4.68
N ALA A 429 15.00 -1.76 4.88
CA ALA A 429 14.88 -2.73 3.80
C ALA A 429 13.84 -2.30 2.74
N LEU A 430 12.74 -1.68 3.18
CA LEU A 430 11.73 -1.10 2.29
C LEU A 430 12.31 0.02 1.43
N GLU A 431 13.05 0.96 2.03
CA GLU A 431 13.74 2.03 1.30
C GLU A 431 14.74 1.46 0.27
N GLU A 432 15.55 0.48 0.68
CA GLU A 432 16.52 -0.19 -0.20
C GLU A 432 15.83 -0.92 -1.36
N GLY A 433 14.73 -1.63 -1.10
CA GLY A 433 13.97 -2.31 -2.14
C GLY A 433 13.32 -1.32 -3.12
N ILE A 434 12.62 -0.29 -2.63
CA ILE A 434 12.05 0.75 -3.49
C ILE A 434 13.13 1.39 -4.37
N PHE A 435 14.31 1.64 -3.79
CA PHE A 435 15.43 2.19 -4.53
C PHE A 435 15.89 1.26 -5.66
N GLN A 436 16.13 -0.01 -5.35
CA GLN A 436 16.60 -1.00 -6.32
C GLN A 436 15.61 -1.24 -7.46
N TYR A 437 14.31 -1.30 -7.17
CA TYR A 437 13.29 -1.73 -8.14
C TYR A 437 12.69 -0.58 -8.95
N ARG A 438 12.56 0.61 -8.36
CA ARG A 438 11.92 1.74 -9.03
C ARG A 438 12.78 2.98 -9.06
N ALA A 439 13.26 3.44 -7.90
CA ALA A 439 13.86 4.77 -7.81
C ALA A 439 15.15 4.89 -8.63
N ALA A 440 15.99 3.86 -8.66
CA ALA A 440 17.22 3.87 -9.44
C ALA A 440 16.95 4.10 -10.94
N SER A 441 15.97 3.40 -11.52
CA SER A 441 15.58 3.63 -12.92
C SER A 441 15.10 5.06 -13.13
N PHE A 442 14.20 5.54 -12.25
CA PHE A 442 13.69 6.91 -12.32
C PHE A 442 14.83 7.94 -12.31
N TYR A 443 15.75 7.86 -11.35
CA TYR A 443 16.88 8.80 -11.26
C TYR A 443 17.84 8.67 -12.45
N LEU A 444 18.11 7.45 -12.93
CA LEU A 444 18.93 7.25 -14.14
C LEU A 444 18.28 7.88 -15.37
N ASP A 445 16.96 7.76 -15.52
CA ASP A 445 16.20 8.37 -16.62
C ASP A 445 16.27 9.90 -16.54
N LYS A 446 16.09 10.49 -15.35
CA LYS A 446 16.23 11.96 -15.17
C LYS A 446 17.64 12.45 -15.42
N ILE A 447 18.65 11.70 -14.96
CA ILE A 447 20.07 12.02 -15.23
C ILE A 447 20.35 11.93 -16.74
N ALA A 448 19.82 10.93 -17.43
CA ALA A 448 19.97 10.78 -18.88
C ALA A 448 19.32 11.94 -19.64
N ALA A 449 18.12 12.36 -19.23
CA ALA A 449 17.43 13.51 -19.81
C ALA A 449 18.24 14.81 -19.64
N LEU A 450 18.75 15.07 -18.44
CA LEU A 450 19.61 16.23 -18.16
C LEU A 450 20.91 16.20 -18.96
N LEU A 451 21.55 15.03 -19.08
CA LEU A 451 22.73 14.86 -19.92
C LEU A 451 22.40 15.11 -21.41
N GLY A 452 21.22 14.71 -21.87
CA GLY A 452 20.71 15.02 -23.20
C GLY A 452 20.64 16.53 -23.46
N ILE A 453 20.01 17.27 -22.53
CA ILE A 453 19.91 18.74 -22.59
C ILE A 453 21.31 19.38 -22.64
N LEU A 454 22.23 18.96 -21.77
CA LEU A 454 23.58 19.54 -21.74
C LEU A 454 24.43 19.17 -22.97
N ASN A 455 24.24 17.98 -23.52
CA ASN A 455 24.91 17.58 -24.76
C ASN A 455 24.44 18.45 -25.94
N GLU A 456 23.13 18.72 -26.03
CA GLU A 456 22.58 19.60 -27.06
C GLU A 456 23.04 21.05 -26.88
N ALA A 457 23.02 21.57 -25.64
CA ALA A 457 23.59 22.88 -25.31
C ALA A 457 25.07 22.98 -25.73
N SER A 458 25.86 21.91 -25.48
CA SER A 458 27.27 21.85 -25.86
C SER A 458 27.45 21.88 -27.37
N ARG A 459 26.60 21.19 -28.14
CA ARG A 459 26.62 21.22 -29.61
C ARG A 459 26.32 22.62 -30.14
N ARG A 460 25.30 23.29 -29.59
CA ARG A 460 24.94 24.68 -29.96
C ARG A 460 26.08 25.65 -29.68
N ALA A 461 26.72 25.55 -28.50
CA ALA A 461 27.87 26.37 -28.15
C ALA A 461 29.09 26.09 -29.05
N ALA A 462 29.34 24.83 -29.41
CA ALA A 462 30.41 24.47 -30.34
C ALA A 462 30.17 24.99 -31.76
N LYS A 463 28.92 24.92 -32.25
CA LYS A 463 28.54 25.49 -33.55
C LYS A 463 28.77 27.01 -33.57
N ALA A 464 28.30 27.72 -32.55
CA ALA A 464 28.51 29.17 -32.41
C ALA A 464 29.99 29.56 -32.33
N TYR A 465 30.85 28.69 -31.80
CA TYR A 465 32.29 28.92 -31.73
C TYR A 465 32.99 28.80 -33.10
N LEU A 466 32.50 27.89 -33.96
CA LEU A 466 33.05 27.61 -35.28
C LEU A 466 32.57 28.60 -36.36
N GLU A 467 31.51 29.36 -36.11
CA GLU A 467 31.01 30.39 -37.03
C GLU A 467 32.08 31.48 -37.26
N ARG A 468 32.43 31.69 -38.55
CA ARG A 468 33.61 32.48 -39.00
C ARG A 468 33.61 33.97 -38.59
N ASN A 469 32.51 34.48 -38.05
CA ASN A 469 32.34 35.89 -37.69
C ASN A 469 32.45 36.19 -36.18
N ALA A 470 32.78 35.20 -35.35
CA ALA A 470 32.91 35.41 -33.90
C ALA A 470 34.19 36.19 -33.54
N SER A 471 34.04 37.39 -32.97
CA SER A 471 35.15 38.20 -32.45
C SER A 471 35.90 37.50 -31.30
N GLY A 472 37.14 37.90 -31.04
CA GLY A 472 37.98 37.29 -29.99
C GLY A 472 37.32 37.27 -28.59
N SER A 473 36.57 38.33 -28.24
CA SER A 473 35.84 38.41 -26.96
C SER A 473 34.66 37.42 -26.89
N VAL A 474 33.99 37.15 -28.02
CA VAL A 474 32.90 36.17 -28.11
C VAL A 474 33.45 34.74 -27.96
N LYS A 475 34.59 34.43 -28.57
CA LYS A 475 35.25 33.13 -28.44
C LYS A 475 35.66 32.82 -26.99
N VAL A 476 36.15 33.82 -26.24
CA VAL A 476 36.46 33.67 -24.81
C VAL A 476 35.21 33.37 -23.99
N LYS A 477 34.08 34.07 -24.26
CA LYS A 477 32.80 33.80 -23.59
C LYS A 477 32.29 32.39 -23.89
N LEU A 478 32.35 31.95 -25.15
CA LEU A 478 31.92 30.60 -25.57
C LEU A 478 32.78 29.49 -24.95
N ARG A 479 34.09 29.72 -24.77
CA ARG A 479 34.95 28.78 -24.06
C ARG A 479 34.52 28.61 -22.60
N LYS A 480 34.22 29.71 -21.91
CA LYS A 480 33.66 29.67 -20.54
C LYS A 480 32.34 28.88 -20.50
N VAL A 481 31.45 29.09 -21.47
CA VAL A 481 30.21 28.31 -21.60
C VAL A 481 30.50 26.81 -21.73
N GLN A 482 31.42 26.42 -22.61
CA GLN A 482 31.80 25.01 -22.79
C GLN A 482 32.39 24.39 -21.51
N ASP A 483 33.23 25.14 -20.79
CA ASP A 483 33.81 24.70 -19.52
C ASP A 483 32.72 24.48 -18.45
N THR A 484 31.78 25.43 -18.32
CA THR A 484 30.62 25.30 -17.42
C THR A 484 29.76 24.08 -17.77
N LEU A 485 29.41 23.89 -19.05
CA LEU A 485 28.62 22.75 -19.49
C LEU A 485 29.34 21.41 -19.24
N ARG A 486 30.67 21.39 -19.42
CA ARG A 486 31.51 20.21 -19.13
C ARG A 486 31.49 19.88 -17.64
N ASP A 487 31.59 20.87 -16.76
CA ASP A 487 31.52 20.66 -15.31
C ASP A 487 30.19 20.02 -14.89
N TYR A 488 29.06 20.59 -15.29
CA TYR A 488 27.74 20.00 -14.98
C TYR A 488 27.59 18.57 -15.52
N ARG A 489 28.09 18.29 -16.74
CA ARG A 489 28.08 16.93 -17.31
C ARG A 489 28.94 15.97 -16.49
N SER A 490 30.09 16.39 -15.99
CA SER A 490 30.95 15.57 -15.15
C SER A 490 30.26 15.22 -13.83
N ARG A 491 29.64 16.20 -13.16
CA ARG A 491 28.86 15.99 -11.93
C ARG A 491 27.69 15.03 -12.13
N LEU A 492 26.95 15.16 -13.26
CA LEU A 492 25.87 14.23 -13.61
C LEU A 492 26.38 12.81 -13.91
N LYS A 493 27.53 12.67 -14.58
CA LYS A 493 28.15 11.35 -14.80
C LYS A 493 28.61 10.69 -13.51
N GLU A 494 29.13 11.46 -12.57
CA GLU A 494 29.50 10.98 -11.24
C GLU A 494 28.29 10.46 -10.48
N MET A 495 27.19 11.24 -10.44
CA MET A 495 25.93 10.80 -9.84
C MET A 495 25.34 9.57 -10.51
N ARG A 496 25.42 9.47 -11.84
CA ARG A 496 25.00 8.26 -12.56
C ARG A 496 25.75 7.03 -12.06
N GLY A 497 27.02 7.19 -11.69
CA GLY A 497 27.84 6.14 -11.08
C GLY A 497 27.41 5.76 -9.67
N SER A 498 26.88 6.70 -8.87
CA SER A 498 26.39 6.43 -7.51
C SER A 498 24.96 5.88 -7.45
N VAL A 499 24.15 6.14 -8.48
CA VAL A 499 22.76 5.65 -8.60
C VAL A 499 22.69 4.27 -9.25
N SER A 500 23.63 3.96 -10.15
CA SER A 500 23.67 2.65 -10.82
C SER A 500 23.71 1.54 -9.76
N PRO A 501 22.73 0.60 -9.77
CA PRO A 501 22.81 -0.55 -8.88
C PRO A 501 24.14 -1.26 -9.16
N ALA A 502 24.79 -1.77 -8.11
CA ALA A 502 25.94 -2.64 -8.29
C ALA A 502 25.55 -3.72 -9.30
N LYS A 503 26.32 -3.86 -10.39
CA LYS A 503 26.11 -4.98 -11.32
C LYS A 503 26.06 -6.25 -10.47
N PRO A 504 25.04 -7.11 -10.61
CA PRO A 504 25.07 -8.39 -9.92
C PRO A 504 26.36 -9.12 -10.36
N PRO A 505 27.05 -9.80 -9.43
CA PRO A 505 28.23 -10.57 -9.73
C PRO A 505 27.97 -11.64 -10.81
#